data_AF-A0A452IKY7-F1
#
_entry.id   AF-A0A452IKY7-F1
#
_cell.length_a   1.000
_cell.length_b   1.000
_cell.length_c   1.000
_cell.angle_alpha   90.00
_cell.angle_beta   90.00
_cell.angle_gamma   90.00
#
_symmetry.space_group_name_H-M   'P 1'
#
loop_
_entity.id
_entity.type
_entity.pdbx_description
1 polymer ?
#
loop_
_entity_poly.entity_id
_entity_poly.type
_entity_poly.pdbx_seq_one_letter_code
_entity_poly.pdbx_strand_id
1 'polypeptide(L)'
;GTTASYYFDRDDMALKHVAQFLKKQSHEEREHAEKFLKYQNKRGGRVVLQDIKKPERDEWGNSLEALQCALQLEKTLNQALLDLHMLATEKNDPHLCDFLESDYLEEQVKAIKQLGDHVTNLKRLGVPQNGMGEYLFDKHTLGESS
;
A
#
# COMPACT_ATOMS: atom_id res chain seq x y z
N GLY A 1 -1.03 -1.52 6.21
CA GLY A 1 -0.91 -2.96 5.91
C GLY A 1 -1.19 -3.82 7.13
N THR A 2 -0.26 -3.88 8.10
CA THR A 2 -0.29 -4.84 9.22
C THR A 2 -1.60 -4.88 10.00
N THR A 3 -2.09 -3.76 10.54
CA THR A 3 -3.31 -3.77 11.38
C THR A 3 -4.54 -4.22 10.60
N ALA A 4 -4.69 -3.75 9.36
CA ALA A 4 -5.77 -4.18 8.47
C ALA A 4 -5.69 -5.68 8.16
N SER A 5 -4.48 -6.21 7.92
CA SER A 5 -4.27 -7.65 7.72
C SER A 5 -4.78 -8.48 8.92
N TYR A 6 -4.35 -8.14 10.14
CA TYR A 6 -4.78 -8.85 11.35
C TYR A 6 -6.26 -8.66 11.67
N TYR A 7 -6.86 -7.53 11.26
CA TYR A 7 -8.30 -7.33 11.37
C TYR A 7 -9.09 -8.35 10.53
N PHE A 8 -8.72 -8.56 9.27
CA PHE A 8 -9.40 -9.53 8.40
C PHE A 8 -9.10 -11.00 8.73
N ASP A 9 -8.07 -11.27 9.54
CA ASP A 9 -7.73 -12.60 10.05
C ASP A 9 -8.53 -13.00 11.31
N ARG A 10 -9.29 -12.06 11.91
CA ARG A 10 -10.18 -12.37 13.03
C ARG A 10 -11.27 -13.37 12.63
N ASP A 11 -11.76 -14.13 13.60
CA ASP A 11 -12.80 -15.14 13.39
C ASP A 11 -14.15 -14.55 12.93
N ASP A 12 -14.44 -13.30 13.31
CA ASP A 12 -15.65 -12.58 12.90
C ASP A 12 -15.55 -11.89 11.53
N MET A 13 -14.35 -11.85 10.93
CA MET A 13 -14.13 -11.35 9.56
C MET A 13 -13.82 -12.48 8.57
N ALA A 14 -12.86 -13.35 8.91
CA ALA A 14 -12.51 -14.58 8.20
C ALA A 14 -12.22 -14.44 6.68
N LEU A 15 -11.63 -13.32 6.25
CA LEU A 15 -11.25 -13.05 4.85
C LEU A 15 -9.75 -13.28 4.65
N LYS A 16 -9.36 -14.56 4.57
CA LYS A 16 -7.96 -15.01 4.54
C LYS A 16 -7.12 -14.34 3.45
N HIS A 17 -7.60 -14.25 2.22
CA HIS A 17 -6.79 -13.74 1.11
C HIS A 17 -6.72 -12.20 1.13
N VAL A 18 -7.75 -11.52 1.63
CA VAL A 18 -7.68 -10.08 1.96
C VAL A 18 -6.60 -9.83 3.02
N ALA A 19 -6.59 -10.63 4.10
CA ALA A 19 -5.57 -10.55 5.13
C ALA A 19 -4.16 -10.79 4.57
N GLN A 20 -3.98 -11.80 3.73
CA GLN A 20 -2.70 -12.11 3.09
C GLN A 20 -2.23 -11.01 2.13
N PHE A 21 -3.13 -10.48 1.30
CA PHE A 21 -2.84 -9.38 0.39
C PHE A 21 -2.31 -8.15 1.16
N LEU A 22 -3.02 -7.72 2.21
CA LEU A 22 -2.61 -6.58 3.03
C LEU A 22 -1.32 -6.83 3.81
N LYS A 23 -1.04 -8.07 4.17
CA LYS A 23 0.24 -8.48 4.78
C LYS A 23 1.38 -8.34 3.79
N LYS A 24 1.19 -8.82 2.56
CA LYS A 24 2.16 -8.69 1.47
C LYS A 24 2.48 -7.23 1.17
N GLN A 25 1.45 -6.39 1.01
CA GLN A 25 1.63 -4.93 0.86
C GLN A 25 2.43 -4.33 2.02
N SER A 26 2.16 -4.78 3.26
CA SER A 26 2.93 -4.30 4.41
C SER A 26 4.40 -4.73 4.42
N HIS A 27 4.73 -5.86 3.79
CA HIS A 27 6.11 -6.31 3.64
C HIS A 27 6.82 -5.52 2.53
N GLU A 28 6.15 -5.32 1.38
CA GLU A 28 6.65 -4.49 0.27
C GLU A 28 7.00 -3.07 0.75
N GLU A 29 6.11 -2.42 1.50
CA GLU A 29 6.37 -1.10 2.08
C GLU A 29 7.55 -1.07 3.06
N ARG A 30 7.80 -2.18 3.77
CA ARG A 30 8.98 -2.30 4.63
C ARG A 30 10.26 -2.41 3.80
N GLU A 31 10.22 -3.13 2.69
CA GLU A 31 11.33 -3.20 1.73
C GLU A 31 11.60 -1.82 1.10
N HIS A 32 10.56 -1.06 0.75
CA HIS A 32 10.68 0.32 0.27
C HIS A 32 11.37 1.23 1.30
N ALA A 33 10.95 1.17 2.57
CA ALA A 33 11.62 1.91 3.63
C ALA A 33 13.10 1.52 3.76
N GLU A 34 13.43 0.23 3.72
CA GLU A 34 14.81 -0.25 3.76
C GLU A 34 15.65 0.20 2.55
N LYS A 35 15.06 0.23 1.33
CA LYS A 35 15.72 0.78 0.13
C LYS A 35 16.12 2.24 0.36
N PHE A 36 15.24 3.08 0.93
CA PHE A 36 15.58 4.47 1.28
C PHE A 36 16.71 4.58 2.31
N LEU A 37 16.68 3.76 3.36
CA LEU A 37 17.74 3.75 4.38
C LEU A 37 19.11 3.38 3.77
N LYS A 38 19.12 2.37 2.90
CA LYS A 38 20.33 1.96 2.17
C LYS A 38 20.81 3.07 1.24
N TYR A 39 19.90 3.71 0.51
CA TYR A 39 20.22 4.82 -0.39
C TYR A 39 20.81 6.02 0.36
N GLN A 40 20.22 6.38 1.51
CA GLN A 40 20.73 7.45 2.36
C GLN A 40 22.18 7.18 2.79
N ASN A 41 22.49 5.96 3.21
CA ASN A 41 23.86 5.55 3.54
C ASN A 41 24.78 5.54 2.31
N LYS A 42 24.30 5.06 1.15
CA LYS A 42 25.05 5.04 -0.13
C LYS A 42 25.51 6.44 -0.55
N ARG A 43 24.69 7.47 -0.30
CA ARG A 43 25.00 8.88 -0.60
C ARG A 43 25.82 9.58 0.49
N GLY A 44 26.23 8.85 1.53
CA GLY A 44 26.98 9.41 2.66
C GLY A 44 26.14 10.22 3.65
N GLY A 45 24.80 10.19 3.51
CA GLY A 45 23.86 10.82 4.42
C GLY A 45 23.83 10.17 5.80
N ARG A 46 22.98 10.69 6.68
CA ARG A 46 22.72 10.12 8.01
C ARG A 46 21.23 9.87 8.15
N VAL A 47 20.90 8.68 8.65
CA VAL A 47 19.52 8.31 8.96
C VAL A 47 19.17 8.89 10.32
N VAL A 48 18.03 9.59 10.40
CA VAL A 48 17.44 10.05 11.66
C VAL A 48 16.02 9.50 11.72
N LEU A 49 15.81 8.50 12.57
CA LEU A 49 14.50 7.86 12.74
C LEU A 49 13.58 8.73 13.60
N GLN A 50 12.29 8.67 13.31
CA GLN A 50 11.21 9.33 14.06
C GLN A 50 10.19 8.29 14.50
N ASP A 51 9.32 8.66 15.43
CA ASP A 51 8.24 7.79 15.89
C ASP A 51 7.28 7.44 14.76
N ILE A 52 7.00 6.15 14.60
CA ILE A 52 5.99 5.66 13.66
C ILE A 52 4.63 5.75 14.37
N LYS A 53 3.78 6.66 13.91
CA LYS A 53 2.43 6.80 14.45
C LYS A 53 1.61 5.54 14.17
N LYS A 54 0.78 5.15 15.15
CA LYS A 54 -0.21 4.10 14.92
C LYS A 54 -1.20 4.52 13.83
N PRO A 55 -1.82 3.57 13.11
CA PRO A 55 -2.91 3.87 12.19
C PRO A 55 -4.06 4.62 12.87
N GLU A 56 -4.78 5.44 12.11
CA GLU A 56 -5.89 6.25 12.63
C GLU A 56 -7.10 5.41 13.10
N ARG A 57 -7.19 4.16 12.65
CA ARG A 57 -8.27 3.22 12.98
C ARG A 57 -7.72 1.85 13.35
N ASP A 58 -8.39 1.24 14.32
CA ASP A 58 -8.14 -0.13 14.77
C ASP A 58 -9.15 -1.11 14.12
N GLU A 59 -10.36 -0.64 13.83
CA GLU A 59 -11.42 -1.36 13.11
C GLU A 59 -11.46 -0.90 11.63
N TRP A 60 -11.47 -1.86 10.70
CA TRP A 60 -11.36 -1.56 9.26
C TRP A 60 -12.67 -1.74 8.48
N GLY A 61 -13.73 -2.20 9.14
CA GLY A 61 -15.04 -2.39 8.52
C GLY A 61 -15.03 -3.57 7.55
N ASN A 62 -15.21 -3.28 6.26
CA ASN A 62 -15.22 -4.28 5.19
C ASN A 62 -14.03 -4.06 4.24
N SER A 63 -13.77 -5.03 3.37
CA SER A 63 -12.70 -5.01 2.37
C SER A 63 -12.76 -3.80 1.44
N LEU A 64 -13.96 -3.31 1.08
CA LEU A 64 -14.09 -2.12 0.24
C LEU A 64 -13.55 -0.89 0.97
N GLU A 65 -13.95 -0.66 2.22
CA GLU A 65 -13.45 0.45 3.02
C GLU A 65 -11.94 0.35 3.27
N ALA A 66 -11.44 -0.83 3.59
CA ALA A 66 -10.02 -1.06 3.83
C ALA A 66 -9.18 -0.81 2.57
N LEU A 67 -9.60 -1.32 1.40
CA LEU A 67 -8.89 -1.10 0.14
C LEU A 67 -9.02 0.33 -0.37
N GLN A 68 -10.11 1.04 -0.06
CA GLN A 68 -10.20 2.48 -0.32
C GLN A 68 -9.22 3.28 0.55
N CYS A 69 -9.05 2.90 1.82
CA CYS A 69 -8.04 3.50 2.69
C CYS A 69 -6.62 3.22 2.17
N ALA A 70 -6.34 1.98 1.76
CA ALA A 70 -5.06 1.61 1.15
C ALA A 70 -4.80 2.42 -0.14
N LEU A 71 -5.79 2.53 -1.03
CA LEU A 71 -5.68 3.32 -2.26
C LEU A 71 -5.38 4.80 -1.97
N GLN A 72 -6.01 5.37 -0.94
CA GLN A 72 -5.75 6.75 -0.55
C GLN A 72 -4.35 6.92 0.04
N LEU A 73 -3.89 5.95 0.84
CA LEU A 73 -2.54 5.94 1.38
C LEU A 73 -1.49 5.87 0.27
N GLU A 74 -1.64 4.97 -0.70
CA GLU A 74 -0.70 4.89 -1.85
C GLU A 74 -0.67 6.17 -2.67
N LYS A 75 -1.81 6.83 -2.88
CA LYS A 75 -1.84 8.14 -3.55
C LYS A 75 -1.08 9.21 -2.76
N THR A 76 -1.19 9.19 -1.43
CA THR A 76 -0.44 10.11 -0.57
C THR A 76 1.05 9.81 -0.59
N LEU A 77 1.47 8.55 -0.57
CA LEU A 77 2.87 8.14 -0.71
C LEU A 77 3.43 8.54 -2.07
N ASN A 78 2.68 8.28 -3.15
CA ASN A 78 3.06 8.69 -4.49
C ASN A 78 3.21 10.23 -4.60
N GLN A 79 2.33 11.01 -3.98
CA GLN A 79 2.50 12.47 -3.94
C GLN A 79 3.79 12.87 -3.21
N ALA A 80 4.10 12.26 -2.06
CA ALA A 80 5.33 12.53 -1.34
C ALA A 80 6.59 12.17 -2.16
N LEU A 81 6.53 11.10 -2.96
CA LEU A 81 7.60 10.72 -3.89
C LEU A 81 7.76 11.72 -5.03
N LEU A 82 6.66 12.22 -5.61
CA LEU A 82 6.70 13.26 -6.63
C LEU A 82 7.27 14.58 -6.08
N ASP A 83 6.88 14.96 -4.87
CA ASP A 83 7.41 16.16 -4.21
C ASP A 83 8.91 16.01 -3.94
N LEU A 84 9.36 14.82 -3.51
CA LEU A 84 10.77 14.52 -3.32
C LEU A 84 11.56 14.52 -4.64
N HIS A 85 10.98 14.01 -5.72
CA HIS A 85 11.57 14.03 -7.06
C HIS A 85 11.69 15.46 -7.59
N MET A 86 10.67 16.29 -7.41
CA MET A 86 10.72 17.71 -7.74
C MET A 86 11.85 18.42 -6.97
N LEU A 87 11.97 18.16 -5.66
CA LEU A 87 13.07 18.70 -4.86
C LEU A 87 14.44 18.23 -5.36
N ALA A 88 14.59 16.93 -5.70
CA ALA A 88 15.82 16.40 -6.27
C ALA A 88 16.18 17.11 -7.58
N THR A 89 15.18 17.35 -8.44
CA THR A 89 15.32 18.08 -9.70
C THR A 89 15.76 19.53 -9.46
N GLU A 90 15.11 20.26 -8.55
CA GLU A 90 15.49 21.62 -8.17
C GLU A 90 16.92 21.73 -7.60
N LYS A 91 17.37 20.68 -6.92
CA LYS A 91 18.74 20.57 -6.38
C LYS A 91 19.75 20.01 -7.39
N ASN A 92 19.33 19.72 -8.62
CA ASN A 92 20.15 19.12 -9.66
C ASN A 92 20.81 17.80 -9.20
N ASP A 93 20.05 16.92 -8.54
CA ASP A 93 20.51 15.59 -8.13
C ASP A 93 19.94 14.49 -9.06
N PRO A 94 20.56 14.27 -10.24
CA PRO A 94 20.04 13.32 -11.22
C PRO A 94 20.03 11.87 -10.73
N HIS A 95 20.94 11.50 -9.82
CA HIS A 95 20.99 10.14 -9.29
C HIS A 95 19.89 9.90 -8.24
N LEU A 96 19.37 10.94 -7.58
CA LEU A 96 18.16 10.81 -6.75
C LEU A 96 16.90 10.76 -7.62
N CYS A 97 16.81 11.55 -8.69
CA CYS A 97 15.71 11.45 -9.65
C CYS A 97 15.61 10.03 -10.23
N ASP A 98 16.71 9.49 -10.76
CA ASP A 98 16.78 8.14 -11.35
C ASP A 98 16.40 7.04 -10.34
N PHE A 99 16.83 7.16 -9.08
CA PHE A 99 16.46 6.23 -8.02
C PHE A 99 14.95 6.25 -7.73
N LEU A 100 14.34 7.43 -7.66
CA LEU A 100 12.90 7.55 -7.42
C LEU A 100 12.08 7.02 -8.61
N GLU A 101 12.52 7.32 -9.83
CA GLU A 101 11.89 6.86 -11.06
C GLU A 101 11.95 5.34 -11.20
N SER A 102 13.14 4.76 -11.02
CA SER A 102 13.40 3.33 -11.26
C SER A 102 12.82 2.43 -10.17
N ASP A 103 12.96 2.81 -8.91
CA ASP A 103 12.65 1.94 -7.78
C ASP A 103 11.29 2.18 -7.13
N TYR A 104 10.58 3.27 -7.44
CA TYR A 104 9.34 3.64 -6.72
C TYR A 104 8.20 4.13 -7.61
N LEU A 105 8.41 5.12 -8.48
CA LEU A 105 7.29 5.78 -9.18
C LEU A 105 6.51 4.81 -10.09
N GLU A 106 7.20 3.91 -10.79
CA GLU A 106 6.57 2.86 -11.60
C GLU A 106 5.81 1.83 -10.74
N GLU A 107 6.35 1.46 -9.58
CA GLU A 107 5.70 0.53 -8.63
C GLU A 107 4.44 1.17 -8.05
N GLN A 108 4.49 2.45 -7.72
CA GLN A 108 3.35 3.21 -7.18
C GLN A 108 2.19 3.31 -8.18
N VAL A 109 2.49 3.60 -9.45
CA VAL A 109 1.44 3.64 -10.50
C VAL A 109 0.75 2.27 -10.64
N LYS A 110 1.52 1.17 -10.57
CA LYS A 110 0.98 -0.20 -10.61
C LYS A 110 0.11 -0.50 -9.39
N ALA A 111 0.58 -0.19 -8.19
CA ALA A 111 -0.14 -0.41 -6.94
C ALA A 111 -1.47 0.37 -6.91
N ILE A 112 -1.44 1.65 -7.27
CA ILE A 112 -2.64 2.51 -7.36
C ILE A 112 -3.64 1.95 -8.37
N LYS A 113 -3.16 1.47 -9.53
CA LYS A 113 -4.02 0.86 -10.54
C LYS A 113 -4.67 -0.42 -10.03
N GLN A 114 -3.89 -1.32 -9.42
CA GLN A 114 -4.37 -2.58 -8.88
C GLN A 114 -5.43 -2.36 -7.79
N LEU A 115 -5.16 -1.46 -6.84
CA LEU A 115 -6.10 -1.11 -5.79
C LEU A 115 -7.37 -0.46 -6.37
N GLY A 116 -7.24 0.39 -7.38
CA GLY A 116 -8.38 0.98 -8.09
C GLY A 116 -9.28 -0.06 -8.77
N ASP A 117 -8.70 -1.08 -9.38
CA ASP A 117 -9.43 -2.21 -9.98
C ASP A 117 -10.17 -3.03 -8.93
N HIS A 118 -9.49 -3.34 -7.82
CA HIS A 118 -10.07 -4.06 -6.70
C HIS A 118 -11.26 -3.32 -6.09
N VAL A 119 -11.11 -2.02 -5.81
CA VAL A 119 -12.20 -1.16 -5.32
C VAL A 119 -13.38 -1.14 -6.31
N THR A 120 -13.10 -1.07 -7.61
CA THR A 120 -14.14 -1.09 -8.64
C THR A 120 -14.91 -2.41 -8.67
N ASN A 121 -14.21 -3.54 -8.58
CA ASN A 121 -14.83 -4.86 -8.56
C ASN A 121 -15.66 -5.09 -7.30
N LEU A 122 -15.17 -4.71 -6.12
CA LEU A 122 -15.93 -4.79 -4.87
C LEU A 122 -17.24 -3.99 -4.94
N LYS A 123 -17.19 -2.77 -5.50
CA LYS A 123 -18.41 -1.97 -5.73
C LYS A 123 -19.38 -2.66 -6.69
N ARG A 124 -18.89 -3.25 -7.78
CA ARG A 124 -19.71 -4.01 -8.75
C ARG A 124 -20.34 -5.26 -8.14
N LEU A 125 -19.67 -5.88 -7.16
CA LEU A 125 -20.18 -7.02 -6.41
C LEU A 125 -21.19 -6.62 -5.31
N GLY A 126 -21.42 -5.32 -5.10
CA GLY A 126 -22.42 -4.80 -4.17
C GLY A 126 -21.96 -4.73 -2.72
N VAL A 127 -20.65 -4.70 -2.46
CA VAL A 127 -20.10 -4.51 -1.10
C VAL A 127 -20.32 -3.05 -0.66
N PRO A 128 -20.72 -2.78 0.60
CA PRO A 128 -20.84 -3.71 1.73
C PRO A 128 -22.20 -4.42 1.89
N GLN A 129 -23.22 -4.08 1.11
CA GLN A 129 -24.57 -4.63 1.31
C GLN A 129 -24.68 -6.12 0.97
N ASN A 130 -23.79 -6.62 0.10
CA ASN A 130 -23.75 -8.01 -0.35
C ASN A 130 -22.51 -8.74 0.18
N GLY A 131 -22.64 -9.42 1.32
CA GLY A 131 -21.54 -10.20 1.91
C GLY A 131 -21.03 -11.35 1.02
N MET A 132 -21.87 -11.91 0.14
CA MET A 132 -21.41 -12.89 -0.86
C MET A 132 -20.42 -12.27 -1.86
N GLY A 133 -20.59 -10.98 -2.18
CA GLY A 133 -19.68 -10.26 -3.07
C GLY A 133 -18.26 -10.18 -2.50
N GLU A 134 -18.14 -9.89 -1.22
CA GLU A 134 -16.86 -9.84 -0.50
C GLU A 134 -16.20 -11.22 -0.41
N TYR A 135 -16.99 -12.27 -0.12
CA TYR A 135 -16.50 -13.64 -0.13
C TYR A 135 -15.98 -14.08 -1.52
N LEU A 136 -16.72 -13.80 -2.59
CA LEU A 136 -16.31 -14.13 -3.96
C LEU A 136 -15.03 -13.38 -4.35
N PHE A 137 -14.90 -12.12 -3.94
CA PHE A 137 -13.69 -11.33 -4.17
C PHE A 137 -12.47 -11.94 -3.46
N ASP A 138 -12.62 -12.32 -2.18
CA ASP A 138 -11.57 -13.01 -1.42
C ASP A 138 -11.11 -14.29 -2.13
N LYS A 139 -12.05 -15.12 -2.62
CA LYS A 139 -11.71 -16.42 -3.23
C LYS A 139 -11.18 -16.32 -4.66
N HIS A 140 -11.78 -15.48 -5.50
CA HIS A 140 -11.49 -15.49 -6.94
C HIS A 140 -10.54 -14.38 -7.37
N THR A 141 -10.58 -13.20 -6.75
CA THR A 141 -9.66 -12.11 -7.14
C THR A 141 -8.34 -12.20 -6.38
N LEU A 142 -8.40 -12.38 -5.06
CA LEU A 142 -7.19 -12.43 -4.23
C LEU A 142 -6.65 -13.86 -4.05
N GLY A 143 -7.52 -14.88 -4.13
CA GLY A 143 -7.11 -16.28 -4.03
C GLY A 143 -6.23 -16.77 -5.19
N GLU A 144 -6.36 -16.19 -6.39
CA GLU A 144 -5.50 -16.51 -7.56
C GLU A 144 -4.10 -15.89 -7.45
N SER A 145 -3.91 -14.93 -6.54
CA SER A 145 -2.65 -14.20 -6.34
C SER A 145 -1.73 -14.81 -5.28
N SER A 146 -2.11 -15.98 -4.73
CA SER A 146 -1.46 -16.66 -3.59
C SER A 146 -0.68 -17.89 -4.00
#